data_AF-A0A4Q6C752-F1
#
_entry.id   AF-A0A4Q6C752-F1
#
_cell.length_a   1.000
_cell.length_b   1.000
_cell.length_c   1.000
_cell.angle_alpha   90.00
_cell.angle_beta   90.00
_cell.angle_gamma   90.00
#
_symmetry.space_group_name_H-M   'P 1'
#
loop_
_entity.id
_entity.type
_entity.pdbx_description
1 polymer ?
#
loop_
_entity_poly.entity_id
_entity_poly.type
_entity_poly.pdbx_seq_one_letter_code
_entity_poly.pdbx_strand_id
1 'polypeptide(L)' 'MSDETTNGVAAPAEAPGPAFTVEKIYVKDVSFEVPGAPAIYSETVQPELQLNLNQRVQRLSDTAFEVVLTVTLT' A
#
# COMPACT_ATOMS: atom_id res chain seq x y z
N MET A 1 -28.37 55.02 9.25
CA MET A 1 -27.37 55.45 8.26
C MET A 1 -26.02 55.09 8.86
N SER A 2 -25.56 53.88 8.56
CA SER A 2 -24.48 53.63 7.58
C SER A 2 -23.15 53.60 8.36
N ASP A 3 -22.36 52.54 8.43
CA ASP A 3 -22.18 51.40 7.56
C ASP A 3 -21.62 50.22 8.35
N GLU A 4 -22.23 49.05 8.18
CA GLU A 4 -21.58 47.76 8.43
C GLU A 4 -20.61 47.53 7.26
N THR A 5 -19.34 47.87 7.44
CA THR A 5 -18.30 47.48 6.47
C THR A 5 -17.93 46.01 6.69
N THR A 6 -18.75 45.17 6.08
CA THR A 6 -18.36 43.83 5.64
C THR A 6 -17.10 43.92 4.76
N ASN A 7 -16.01 43.31 5.20
CA ASN A 7 -14.83 43.08 4.40
C ASN A 7 -14.45 41.61 4.64
N GLY A 8 -15.05 40.66 3.94
CA GLY A 8 -14.92 40.56 2.49
C GLY A 8 -13.57 39.95 2.08
N VAL A 9 -12.81 39.37 3.01
CA VAL A 9 -11.66 38.53 2.66
C VAL A 9 -12.14 37.09 2.61
N ALA A 10 -12.65 36.68 1.45
CA ALA A 10 -12.74 35.27 1.12
C ALA A 10 -11.32 34.70 1.19
N ALA A 11 -11.11 33.73 2.07
CA ALA A 11 -9.90 32.92 2.05
C ALA A 11 -9.71 32.39 0.62
N PRO A 12 -8.49 32.41 0.06
CA PRO A 12 -8.25 31.84 -1.26
C PRO A 12 -8.79 30.41 -1.26
N ALA A 13 -9.71 30.13 -2.20
CA ALA A 13 -10.19 28.79 -2.43
C ALA A 13 -8.98 27.94 -2.79
N GLU A 14 -8.57 27.08 -1.86
CA GLU A 14 -7.49 26.13 -2.06
C GLU A 14 -7.88 25.24 -3.23
N ALA A 15 -7.17 25.38 -4.36
CA ALA A 15 -7.36 24.50 -5.50
C ALA A 15 -7.18 23.07 -4.99
N PRO A 16 -8.11 22.13 -5.28
CA PRO A 16 -7.97 20.77 -4.81
C PRO A 16 -6.64 20.23 -5.33
N GLY A 17 -5.72 19.97 -4.39
CA GLY A 17 -4.43 19.37 -4.68
C GLY A 17 -4.61 17.98 -5.29
N PRO A 18 -3.53 17.36 -5.77
CA PRO A 18 -3.59 15.99 -6.28
C PRO A 18 -4.25 15.07 -5.25
N ALA A 19 -5.34 14.42 -5.65
CA ALA A 19 -6.09 13.51 -4.80
C ALA A 19 -5.55 12.08 -4.96
N PHE A 20 -5.29 11.42 -3.83
CA PHE A 20 -4.93 10.00 -3.78
C PHE A 20 -5.93 9.28 -2.89
N THR A 21 -6.45 8.15 -3.35
CA THR A 21 -7.41 7.33 -2.59
C THR A 21 -7.11 5.87 -2.81
N VAL A 22 -7.18 5.07 -1.73
CA VAL A 22 -7.02 3.61 -1.80
C VAL A 22 -8.38 2.98 -2.05
N GLU A 23 -8.57 2.43 -3.24
CA GLU A 23 -9.82 1.81 -3.64
C GLU A 23 -10.02 0.44 -2.99
N LYS A 24 -9.02 -0.44 -3.09
CA LYS A 24 -9.06 -1.81 -2.56
C LYS A 24 -7.67 -2.27 -2.14
N ILE A 25 -7.64 -3.13 -1.12
CA ILE A 25 -6.44 -3.89 -0.73
C ILE A 25 -6.84 -5.37 -0.75
N TYR A 26 -6.08 -6.19 -1.46
CA TYR A 26 -6.34 -7.61 -1.59
C TYR A 26 -5.04 -8.39 -1.79
N VAL A 27 -5.10 -9.69 -1.46
CA VAL A 27 -4.03 -10.65 -1.72
C VAL A 27 -4.25 -11.23 -3.11
N LYS A 28 -3.26 -11.13 -3.99
CA LYS A 28 -3.31 -11.76 -5.33
C LYS A 28 -2.91 -13.22 -5.28
N ASP A 29 -1.89 -13.51 -4.49
CA ASP A 29 -1.30 -14.84 -4.38
C ASP A 29 -0.68 -15.00 -2.99
N VAL A 30 -0.74 -16.22 -2.46
CA VAL A 30 -0.11 -16.62 -1.20
C VAL A 30 0.30 -18.08 -1.28
N SER A 31 1.57 -18.33 -1.00
CA SER A 31 2.14 -19.68 -0.93
C SER A 31 2.85 -19.86 0.40
N PHE A 32 2.68 -21.03 1.00
CA PHE A 32 3.40 -21.42 2.21
C PHE A 32 3.75 -22.89 2.14
N GLU A 33 5.02 -23.20 2.39
CA GLU A 33 5.55 -24.56 2.32
C GLU A 33 6.48 -24.81 3.50
N VAL A 34 6.46 -26.04 4.01
CA VAL A 34 7.37 -26.50 5.06
C VAL A 34 8.06 -27.77 4.57
N PRO A 35 9.24 -27.65 3.94
CA PRO A 35 9.99 -28.80 3.47
C PRO A 35 10.34 -29.74 4.64
N GLY A 36 10.17 -31.05 4.44
CA GLY A 36 10.55 -32.05 5.45
C GLY A 36 9.61 -32.14 6.67
N ALA A 37 8.48 -31.44 6.67
CA ALA A 37 7.46 -31.63 7.71
C ALA A 37 6.90 -33.07 7.70
N PRO A 38 6.66 -33.70 8.87
CA PRO A 38 6.86 -33.16 10.22
C PRO A 38 8.26 -33.42 10.82
N ALA A 39 9.12 -34.18 10.14
CA ALA A 39 10.42 -34.61 10.70
C ALA A 39 11.32 -33.43 11.10
N ILE A 40 11.29 -32.35 10.29
CA ILE A 40 12.05 -31.12 10.53
C ILE A 40 11.78 -30.49 11.91
N TYR A 41 10.60 -30.72 12.51
CA TYR A 41 10.25 -30.17 13.82
C TYR A 41 11.07 -30.76 14.98
N SER A 42 11.75 -31.87 14.78
CA SER A 42 12.63 -32.49 15.78
C SER A 42 14.11 -32.09 15.61
N GLU A 43 14.44 -31.37 14.54
CA GLU A 43 15.80 -30.93 14.25
C GLU A 43 16.08 -29.56 14.89
N THR A 44 17.22 -29.44 15.57
CA THR A 44 17.68 -28.13 16.08
C THR A 44 18.51 -27.43 15.01
N VAL A 45 17.83 -26.78 14.06
CA VAL A 45 18.46 -25.97 13.01
C VAL A 45 18.36 -24.49 13.38
N GLN A 46 19.46 -23.75 13.24
CA GLN A 46 19.43 -22.29 13.31
C GLN A 46 18.82 -21.76 12.02
N PRO A 47 17.70 -21.01 12.06
CA PRO A 47 17.08 -20.52 10.83
C PRO A 47 17.96 -19.44 10.19
N GLU A 48 18.22 -19.60 8.89
CA GLU A 48 18.71 -18.53 8.03
C GLU A 48 17.49 -17.83 7.42
N LEU A 49 17.43 -16.50 7.50
CA LEU A 49 16.30 -15.72 7.01
C LEU A 49 16.75 -14.88 5.81
N GLN A 50 16.15 -15.12 4.66
CA GLN A 50 16.36 -14.33 3.45
C GLN A 50 15.06 -13.64 3.04
N LEU A 51 15.07 -12.31 3.06
CA LEU A 51 13.93 -11.48 2.65
C LEU A 51 14.17 -10.87 1.26
N ASN A 52 13.22 -11.07 0.35
CA ASN A 52 13.20 -10.45 -0.98
C ASN A 52 11.90 -9.66 -1.17
N LEU A 53 12.02 -8.40 -1.58
CA LEU A 53 10.90 -7.51 -1.89
C LEU A 53 10.94 -7.11 -3.36
N ASN A 54 9.81 -7.24 -4.04
CA ASN A 54 9.60 -6.73 -5.39
C ASN A 54 8.32 -5.89 -5.45
N GLN A 55 8.34 -4.82 -6.24
CA GLN A 55 7.19 -3.98 -6.48
C GLN A 55 6.91 -3.90 -7.98
N ARG A 56 5.65 -4.08 -8.37
CA ARG A 56 5.18 -3.82 -9.73
C ARG A 56 4.02 -2.82 -9.68
N VAL A 57 4.05 -1.86 -10.58
CA VAL A 57 2.98 -0.89 -10.77
C VAL A 57 2.38 -1.09 -12.14
N GLN A 58 1.06 -1.19 -12.21
CA GLN A 58 0.31 -1.32 -13.45
C GLN A 58 -0.81 -0.29 -13.48
N ARG A 59 -0.96 0.43 -14.59
CA ARG A 59 -2.11 1.30 -14.81
C ARG A 59 -3.31 0.44 -15.24
N LEU A 60 -4.43 0.53 -14.53
CA LEU A 60 -5.66 -0.20 -14.84
C LEU A 60 -6.63 0.64 -15.68
N SER A 61 -6.67 1.94 -15.45
CA SER A 61 -7.49 2.91 -16.18
C SER A 61 -6.85 4.29 -16.14
N ASP A 62 -7.56 5.32 -16.60
CA ASP A 62 -6.99 6.66 -16.59
C ASP A 62 -6.67 7.20 -15.20
N THR A 63 -7.44 6.77 -14.19
CA THR A 63 -7.34 7.24 -12.81
C THR A 63 -6.97 6.14 -11.81
N ALA A 64 -6.92 4.87 -12.22
CA ALA A 64 -6.66 3.74 -11.34
C ALA A 64 -5.34 3.03 -11.63
N PHE A 65 -4.62 2.70 -10.55
CA PHE A 65 -3.36 1.96 -10.58
C PHE A 65 -3.46 0.74 -9.66
N GLU A 66 -2.94 -0.40 -10.10
CA GLU A 66 -2.66 -1.54 -9.26
C GLU A 66 -1.19 -1.49 -8.85
N VAL A 67 -0.95 -1.51 -7.54
CA VAL A 67 0.39 -1.66 -6.97
C VAL A 67 0.47 -3.02 -6.31
N VAL A 68 1.34 -3.87 -6.84
CA VAL A 68 1.58 -5.22 -6.31
C VAL A 68 2.92 -5.22 -5.59
N LEU A 69 2.87 -5.55 -4.29
CA LEU A 69 4.05 -5.85 -3.49
C LEU A 69 4.17 -7.36 -3.37
N THR A 70 5.28 -7.91 -3.84
CA THR A 70 5.63 -9.32 -3.68
C THR A 70 6.70 -9.42 -2.59
N VAL A 71 6.43 -10.27 -1.60
CA VAL A 71 7.35 -10.54 -0.50
C VAL A 71 7.64 -12.03 -0.50
N THR A 72 8.93 -12.37 -0.54
CA THR A 72 9.39 -13.75 -0.40
C THR A 72 10.30 -13.84 0.81
N LEU A 73 9.96 -14.74 1.71
CA LEU A 73 10.73 -15.06 2.91
C LEU A 73 11.05 -16.55 2.89
N THR A 74 12.32 -16.89 2.98
CA THR A 74 12.83 -18.28 3.01
C THR A 74 13.86 -18.42 4.10
#